data_AF-A0A6G9NA25-F1
#
_entry.id   AF-A0A6G9NA25-F1
#
_cell.length_a   1.000
_cell.length_b   1.000
_cell.length_c   1.000
_cell.angle_alpha   90.00
_cell.angle_beta   90.00
_cell.angle_gamma   90.00
#
_symmetry.space_group_name_H-M   'P 1'
#
loop_
_entity.id
_entity.type
_entity.pdbx_description
1 polymer ?
#
loop_
_entity_poly.entity_id
_entity_poly.type
_entity_poly.pdbx_seq_one_letter_code
_entity_poly.pdbx_strand_id
1 'polypeptide(L)'
;MRNIVTDMVVVLAGLAAGLWLQDVMARLTEASGVKLLLGQAAIWSLVLGLSGAWLARRRLAVLAERIAGRLEEGQAAPLARRAEAGPFERMSGLAVALAGAGLTILAIADARTFTVLFEEDGPFEYGSALLYFGAAGACLALAGRARGRARLRLWLAGLAALFVFVGGEEISWGQRLLGFGTPDDLAAVNVQGEFTLHNVYSNSLFVYPGLAVTAALLFVLPLAHRHAPALRRLLDALEFPVAPVRSAALYAFAAGCYAVTGLALGTPTPLPINWSDHLPHYDDELLEFLIAALFFVHAASFWRIEPPAASARPESAPQRMPAR
;
A
#
# COMPACT_ATOMS: atom_id res chain seq x y z
N MET A 1 -17.13 -31.77 13.95
CA MET A 1 -17.95 -30.78 14.69
C MET A 1 -17.18 -29.52 15.07
N ARG A 2 -16.02 -29.57 15.75
CA ARG A 2 -15.25 -28.37 16.19
C ARG A 2 -15.01 -27.32 15.08
N ASN A 3 -14.61 -27.75 13.88
CA ASN A 3 -14.34 -26.85 12.75
C ASN A 3 -15.60 -26.12 12.25
N ILE A 4 -16.74 -26.82 12.19
CA ILE A 4 -18.02 -26.26 11.75
C ILE A 4 -18.50 -25.20 12.74
N VAL A 5 -18.36 -25.47 14.05
CA VAL A 5 -18.71 -24.51 15.09
C VAL A 5 -17.84 -23.25 14.99
N THR A 6 -16.53 -23.39 14.82
CA THR A 6 -15.63 -22.24 14.62
C THR A 6 -16.00 -21.44 13.38
N ASP A 7 -16.29 -22.11 12.26
CA ASP A 7 -16.69 -21.48 11.01
C ASP A 7 -17.99 -20.69 11.18
N MET A 8 -18.98 -21.28 11.85
CA MET A 8 -20.24 -20.63 12.15
C MET A 8 -20.05 -19.40 13.04
N VAL A 9 -19.24 -19.50 14.11
CA VAL A 9 -18.97 -18.38 15.02
C VAL A 9 -18.31 -17.22 14.29
N VAL A 10 -17.31 -17.47 13.45
CA VAL A 10 -16.61 -16.40 12.72
C VAL A 10 -17.54 -15.72 11.70
N VAL A 11 -18.34 -16.49 10.96
CA VAL A 11 -19.30 -15.93 10.01
C VAL A 11 -20.37 -15.11 10.76
N LEU A 12 -20.95 -15.64 11.83
CA LEU A 12 -21.95 -14.92 12.62
C LEU A 12 -21.38 -13.63 13.25
N ALA A 13 -20.14 -13.67 13.74
CA ALA A 13 -19.46 -12.49 14.26
C ALA A 13 -19.23 -11.44 13.15
N GLY A 14 -18.84 -11.87 11.94
CA GLY A 14 -18.70 -11.00 10.78
C GLY A 14 -20.02 -10.34 10.37
N LEU A 15 -21.12 -11.10 10.35
CA LEU A 15 -22.46 -10.57 10.07
C LEU A 15 -22.89 -9.54 11.13
N ALA A 16 -22.67 -9.83 12.41
CA ALA A 16 -22.97 -8.91 13.52
C ALA A 16 -22.14 -7.62 13.43
N ALA A 17 -20.85 -7.73 13.10
CA ALA A 17 -19.98 -6.58 12.88
C ALA A 17 -20.44 -5.75 11.66
N GLY A 18 -20.89 -6.40 10.58
CA GLY A 18 -21.45 -5.72 9.42
C GLY A 18 -22.70 -4.90 9.73
N LEU A 19 -23.64 -5.49 10.49
CA LEU A 19 -24.83 -4.80 10.98
C LEU A 19 -24.47 -3.60 11.85
N TRP A 20 -23.57 -3.79 12.80
CA TRP A 20 -23.11 -2.72 13.70
C TRP A 20 -22.42 -1.60 12.92
N LEU A 21 -21.52 -1.94 11.99
CA LEU A 21 -20.80 -0.95 11.18
C LEU A 21 -21.76 -0.13 10.32
N GLN A 22 -22.72 -0.79 9.66
CA GLN A 22 -23.75 -0.09 8.88
C GLN A 22 -24.54 0.91 9.73
N ASP A 23 -24.94 0.52 10.94
CA ASP A 23 -25.73 1.36 11.85
C ASP A 23 -24.91 2.55 12.39
N VAL A 24 -23.63 2.33 12.73
CA VAL A 24 -22.71 3.41 13.11
C VAL A 24 -22.48 4.38 11.96
N MET A 25 -22.20 3.88 10.76
CA MET A 25 -21.95 4.69 9.58
C MET A 25 -23.15 5.57 9.22
N ALA A 26 -24.35 4.99 9.20
CA ALA A 26 -25.57 5.73 8.91
C ALA A 26 -25.80 6.88 9.91
N ARG A 27 -25.47 6.69 11.20
CA ARG A 27 -25.60 7.74 12.23
C ARG A 27 -24.53 8.83 12.13
N LEU A 28 -23.28 8.47 11.81
CA LEU A 28 -22.18 9.44 11.78
C LEU A 28 -22.20 10.35 10.57
N THR A 29 -22.79 9.88 9.47
CA THR A 29 -22.65 10.53 8.16
C THR A 29 -23.95 11.13 7.62
N GLU A 30 -25.08 10.80 8.24
CA GLU A 30 -26.43 11.20 7.80
C GLU A 30 -26.76 10.84 6.34
N ALA A 31 -25.99 9.96 5.67
CA ALA A 31 -26.24 9.72 4.26
C ALA A 31 -27.55 8.98 4.01
N SER A 32 -28.16 9.32 2.89
CA SER A 32 -29.46 8.83 2.46
C SER A 32 -29.46 8.47 0.98
N GLY A 33 -30.54 7.86 0.50
CA GLY A 33 -30.73 7.52 -0.90
C GLY A 33 -29.63 6.62 -1.47
N VAL A 34 -29.07 7.01 -2.62
CA VAL A 34 -28.08 6.22 -3.37
C VAL A 34 -26.76 6.09 -2.59
N LYS A 35 -26.31 7.15 -1.90
CA LYS A 35 -25.07 7.12 -1.11
C LYS A 35 -25.13 6.05 -0.01
N LEU A 36 -26.24 5.97 0.71
CA LEU A 36 -26.47 4.94 1.73
C LEU A 36 -26.47 3.52 1.13
N LEU A 37 -27.13 3.33 -0.02
CA LEU A 37 -27.18 2.03 -0.70
C LEU A 37 -25.78 1.55 -1.14
N LEU A 38 -24.98 2.45 -1.73
CA LEU A 38 -23.60 2.14 -2.12
C LEU A 38 -22.73 1.81 -0.90
N GLY A 39 -22.89 2.58 0.18
CA GLY A 39 -22.26 2.32 1.47
C GLY A 39 -22.55 0.94 2.04
N GLN A 40 -23.83 0.57 2.09
CA GLN A 40 -24.27 -0.76 2.53
C GLN A 40 -23.73 -1.86 1.62
N ALA A 41 -23.77 -1.66 0.31
CA ALA A 41 -23.24 -2.62 -0.65
C ALA A 41 -21.73 -2.85 -0.44
N ALA A 42 -20.96 -1.80 -0.18
CA ALA A 42 -19.53 -1.93 0.12
C ALA A 42 -19.27 -2.73 1.42
N ILE A 43 -19.96 -2.38 2.50
CA ILE A 43 -19.85 -3.09 3.80
C ILE A 43 -20.20 -4.57 3.64
N TRP A 44 -21.34 -4.87 3.03
CA TRP A 44 -21.80 -6.25 2.89
C TRP A 44 -20.97 -7.06 1.89
N SER A 45 -20.46 -6.43 0.83
CA SER A 45 -19.52 -7.09 -0.08
C SER A 45 -18.24 -7.49 0.65
N LEU A 46 -17.71 -6.62 1.53
CA LEU A 46 -16.56 -6.94 2.36
C LEU A 46 -16.86 -8.08 3.35
N VAL A 47 -17.97 -8.00 4.09
CA VAL A 47 -18.36 -9.03 5.08
C VAL A 47 -18.57 -10.39 4.43
N LEU A 48 -19.29 -10.44 3.31
CA LEU A 48 -19.53 -11.68 2.56
C LEU A 48 -18.24 -12.20 1.92
N GLY A 49 -17.40 -11.33 1.37
CA GLY A 49 -16.10 -11.69 0.82
C GLY A 49 -15.17 -12.30 1.86
N LEU A 50 -15.02 -11.66 3.03
CA LEU A 50 -14.22 -12.17 4.14
C LEU A 50 -14.77 -13.48 4.71
N SER A 51 -16.10 -13.59 4.83
CA SER A 51 -16.77 -14.83 5.26
C SER A 51 -16.53 -15.97 4.28
N GLY A 52 -16.68 -15.71 2.97
CA GLY A 52 -16.38 -16.66 1.91
C GLY A 52 -14.93 -17.10 1.90
N ALA A 53 -13.99 -16.14 2.03
CA ALA A 53 -12.56 -16.42 2.13
C ALA A 53 -12.23 -17.26 3.37
N TRP A 54 -12.85 -16.97 4.52
CA TRP A 54 -12.70 -17.76 5.74
C TRP A 54 -13.18 -19.20 5.53
N LEU A 55 -14.37 -19.41 4.97
CA LEU A 55 -14.90 -20.75 4.71
C LEU A 55 -14.04 -21.51 3.69
N ALA A 56 -13.52 -20.82 2.68
CA ALA A 56 -12.65 -21.39 1.66
C ALA A 56 -11.18 -21.57 2.11
N ARG A 57 -10.77 -21.01 3.27
CA ARG A 57 -9.34 -20.86 3.67
C ARG A 57 -8.52 -22.14 3.59
N ARG A 58 -9.11 -23.29 3.91
CA ARG A 58 -8.43 -24.60 3.85
C ARG A 58 -8.19 -25.06 2.42
N ARG A 59 -9.18 -24.87 1.54
CA ARG A 59 -9.07 -25.19 0.11
C ARG A 59 -8.08 -24.25 -0.56
N LEU A 60 -8.13 -22.96 -0.22
CA LEU A 60 -7.17 -21.95 -0.68
C LEU A 60 -5.76 -22.27 -0.21
N ALA A 61 -5.56 -22.71 1.03
CA ALA A 61 -4.25 -23.12 1.52
C ALA A 61 -3.67 -24.31 0.75
N VAL A 62 -4.46 -25.37 0.51
CA VAL A 62 -4.04 -26.52 -0.31
C VAL A 62 -3.70 -26.09 -1.74
N LEU A 63 -4.50 -25.21 -2.34
CA LEU A 63 -4.22 -24.66 -3.67
C LEU A 63 -2.91 -23.87 -3.68
N ALA A 64 -2.71 -22.99 -2.69
CA ALA A 64 -1.50 -22.19 -2.54
C ALA A 64 -0.25 -23.06 -2.40
N GLU A 65 -0.31 -24.12 -1.59
CA GLU A 65 0.81 -25.07 -1.44
C GLU A 65 1.13 -25.82 -2.74
N ARG A 66 0.11 -26.24 -3.51
CA ARG A 66 0.30 -26.90 -4.81
C ARG A 66 0.94 -25.97 -5.84
N ILE A 67 0.49 -24.72 -5.91
CA ILE A 67 1.05 -23.72 -6.81
C ILE A 67 2.49 -23.40 -6.39
N ALA A 68 2.73 -23.19 -5.10
CA ALA A 68 4.07 -22.92 -4.57
C ALA A 68 5.05 -24.03 -4.94
N GLY A 69 4.67 -25.31 -4.76
CA GLY A 69 5.53 -26.45 -5.14
C GLY A 69 5.94 -26.42 -6.61
N ARG A 70 5.00 -26.17 -7.54
CA ARG A 70 5.30 -26.05 -8.98
C ARG A 70 6.22 -24.87 -9.30
N LEU A 71 6.07 -23.76 -8.57
CA LEU A 71 6.89 -22.56 -8.77
C LEU A 71 8.31 -22.74 -8.21
N GLU A 72 8.46 -23.54 -7.16
CA GLU A 72 9.73 -23.89 -6.52
C GLU A 72 10.55 -24.87 -7.38
N GLU A 73 9.91 -25.79 -8.13
CA GLU A 73 10.60 -26.71 -9.07
C GLU A 73 11.48 -25.97 -10.10
N GLY A 74 11.07 -24.76 -10.50
CA GLY A 74 11.81 -23.90 -11.42
C GLY A 74 12.78 -22.92 -10.75
N GLN A 75 12.95 -22.97 -9.42
CA GLN A 75 13.84 -22.06 -8.69
C GLN A 75 15.22 -22.68 -8.45
N ALA A 76 16.27 -21.91 -8.75
CA ALA A 76 17.63 -22.29 -8.38
C ALA A 76 17.83 -22.30 -6.85
N ALA A 77 17.18 -21.39 -6.13
CA ALA A 77 17.23 -21.32 -4.68
C ALA A 77 15.99 -20.59 -4.11
N PRO A 78 15.53 -20.93 -2.89
CA PRO A 78 14.47 -20.20 -2.18
C PRO A 78 14.80 -18.70 -2.05
N LEU A 79 13.77 -17.85 -1.98
CA LEU A 79 13.94 -16.43 -1.73
C LEU A 79 14.37 -16.20 -0.27
N ALA A 80 15.54 -15.61 -0.06
CA ALA A 80 16.03 -15.25 1.26
C ALA A 80 15.49 -13.87 1.71
N ARG A 81 15.06 -13.78 2.97
CA ARG A 81 14.61 -12.53 3.60
C ARG A 81 15.25 -12.34 4.96
N ARG A 82 15.64 -11.10 5.27
CA ARG A 82 16.10 -10.70 6.60
C ARG A 82 14.96 -10.83 7.61
N ALA A 83 15.20 -11.55 8.70
CA ALA A 83 14.23 -11.70 9.79
C ALA A 83 13.99 -10.37 10.53
N GLU A 84 15.06 -9.59 10.74
CA GLU A 84 15.04 -8.37 11.54
C GLU A 84 15.13 -7.10 10.69
N ALA A 85 14.52 -6.04 11.19
CA ALA A 85 14.64 -4.71 10.61
C ALA A 85 16.07 -4.20 10.77
N GLY A 86 16.68 -3.63 9.72
CA GLY A 86 17.95 -2.91 9.85
C GLY A 86 17.80 -1.56 10.56
N PRO A 87 18.90 -0.88 10.91
CA PRO A 87 18.86 0.45 11.54
C PRO A 87 18.06 1.47 10.72
N PHE A 88 18.31 1.55 9.41
CA PHE A 88 17.59 2.43 8.49
C PHE A 88 16.07 2.23 8.54
N GLU A 89 15.60 0.98 8.45
CA GLU A 89 14.17 0.66 8.48
C GLU A 89 13.53 1.08 9.81
N ARG A 90 14.21 0.84 10.94
CA ARG A 90 13.71 1.21 12.27
C ARG A 90 13.64 2.73 12.45
N MET A 91 14.71 3.43 12.09
CA MET A 91 14.79 4.88 12.21
C MET A 91 13.78 5.58 11.30
N SER A 92 13.66 5.11 10.05
CA SER A 92 12.70 5.69 9.10
C SER A 92 11.26 5.37 9.48
N GLY A 93 10.96 4.17 9.97
CA GLY A 93 9.64 3.84 10.49
C GLY A 93 9.24 4.69 11.71
N LEU A 94 10.20 4.98 12.61
CA LEU A 94 9.98 5.93 13.71
C LEU A 94 9.75 7.35 13.18
N ALA A 95 10.53 7.80 12.19
CA ALA A 95 10.35 9.11 11.58
C ALA A 95 8.96 9.26 10.94
N VAL A 96 8.45 8.23 10.24
CA VAL A 96 7.09 8.22 9.69
C VAL A 96 6.05 8.34 10.81
N ALA A 97 6.19 7.60 11.90
CA ALA A 97 5.27 7.69 13.03
C ALA A 97 5.27 9.07 13.69
N LEU A 98 6.46 9.65 13.90
CA LEU A 98 6.59 11.00 14.45
C LEU A 98 6.05 12.08 13.51
N ALA A 99 6.27 11.95 12.20
CA ALA A 99 5.71 12.84 11.20
C ALA A 99 4.18 12.78 11.21
N GLY A 100 3.58 11.59 11.16
CA GLY A 100 2.13 11.41 11.23
C GLY A 100 1.53 12.01 12.50
N ALA A 101 2.14 11.74 13.66
CA ALA A 101 1.71 12.33 14.93
C ALA A 101 1.81 13.88 14.91
N GLY A 102 2.95 14.42 14.48
CA GLY A 102 3.19 15.86 14.44
C GLY A 102 2.23 16.60 13.51
N LEU A 103 1.96 16.03 12.33
CA LEU A 103 1.03 16.61 11.35
C LEU A 103 -0.42 16.53 11.83
N THR A 104 -0.81 15.43 12.49
CA THR A 104 -2.13 15.31 13.12
C THR A 104 -2.31 16.35 14.24
N ILE A 105 -1.27 16.54 15.07
CA ILE A 105 -1.28 17.58 16.13
C ILE A 105 -1.38 18.97 15.49
N LEU A 106 -0.66 19.22 14.40
CA LEU A 106 -0.74 20.49 13.66
C LEU A 106 -2.15 20.74 13.12
N ALA A 107 -2.80 19.73 12.52
CA ALA A 107 -4.18 19.87 12.03
C ALA A 107 -5.16 20.27 13.14
N ILE A 108 -4.99 19.71 14.34
CA ILE A 108 -5.83 20.03 15.51
C ILE A 108 -5.52 21.43 16.06
N ALA A 109 -4.23 21.80 16.15
CA ALA A 109 -3.80 23.03 16.80
C ALA A 109 -3.90 24.27 15.89
N ASP A 110 -3.64 24.11 14.59
CA ASP A 110 -3.63 25.16 13.58
C ASP A 110 -4.00 24.59 12.20
N ALA A 111 -5.30 24.37 12.01
CA ALA A 111 -5.87 23.86 10.77
C ALA A 111 -5.49 24.70 9.54
N ARG A 112 -5.31 26.02 9.70
CA ARG A 112 -4.96 26.90 8.57
C ARG A 112 -3.55 26.61 8.08
N THR A 113 -2.58 26.53 8.99
CA THR A 113 -1.20 26.21 8.61
C THR A 113 -1.12 24.79 8.05
N PHE A 114 -1.84 23.83 8.63
CA PHE A 114 -1.94 22.48 8.08
C PHE A 114 -2.44 22.50 6.63
N THR A 115 -3.58 23.15 6.37
CA THR A 115 -4.14 23.27 5.02
C THR A 115 -3.15 23.86 4.03
N VAL A 116 -2.49 24.97 4.33
CA VAL A 116 -1.51 25.60 3.41
C VAL A 116 -0.34 24.66 3.05
N LEU A 117 0.04 23.76 3.95
CA LEU A 117 1.12 22.80 3.68
C LEU A 117 0.68 21.66 2.74
N PHE A 118 -0.62 21.35 2.73
CA PHE A 118 -1.25 20.28 1.97
C PHE A 118 -2.13 20.80 0.81
N GLU A 119 -2.10 22.10 0.54
CA GLU A 119 -2.69 22.68 -0.67
C GLU A 119 -1.96 22.14 -1.91
N GLU A 120 -2.64 22.18 -3.05
CA GLU A 120 -2.04 21.94 -4.37
C GLU A 120 -0.78 22.79 -4.56
N ASP A 121 0.24 22.19 -5.19
CA ASP A 121 1.61 22.66 -5.24
C ASP A 121 2.31 22.82 -3.88
N GLY A 122 1.77 22.19 -2.84
CA GLY A 122 2.29 22.23 -1.49
C GLY A 122 3.55 21.39 -1.30
N PRO A 123 4.34 21.66 -0.24
CA PRO A 123 5.54 20.88 0.07
C PRO A 123 5.29 19.39 0.26
N PHE A 124 4.09 18.98 0.72
CA PHE A 124 3.76 17.58 0.95
C PHE A 124 3.41 16.82 -0.34
N GLU A 125 2.79 17.46 -1.34
CA GLU A 125 2.55 16.88 -2.67
C GLU A 125 3.88 16.57 -3.37
N TYR A 126 4.78 17.56 -3.46
CA TYR A 126 6.14 17.35 -3.97
C TYR A 126 6.90 16.30 -3.13
N GLY A 127 6.67 16.29 -1.82
CA GLY A 127 7.22 15.30 -0.90
C GLY A 127 6.77 13.87 -1.21
N SER A 128 5.47 13.66 -1.41
CA SER A 128 4.85 12.39 -1.80
C SER A 128 5.43 11.88 -3.11
N ALA A 129 5.47 12.73 -4.15
CA ALA A 129 6.05 12.39 -5.44
C ALA A 129 7.53 11.98 -5.33
N LEU A 130 8.34 12.74 -4.58
CA LEU A 130 9.75 12.40 -4.35
C LEU A 130 9.92 11.05 -3.64
N LEU A 131 9.06 10.74 -2.66
CA LEU A 131 9.08 9.46 -1.96
C LEU A 131 8.70 8.31 -2.89
N TYR A 132 7.69 8.48 -3.74
CA TYR A 132 7.33 7.49 -4.77
C TYR A 132 8.44 7.28 -5.80
N PHE A 133 9.05 8.35 -6.34
CA PHE A 133 10.21 8.21 -7.24
C PHE A 133 11.41 7.56 -6.54
N GLY A 134 11.65 7.89 -5.28
CA GLY A 134 12.64 7.21 -4.45
C GLY A 134 12.36 5.71 -4.30
N ALA A 135 11.09 5.35 -4.08
CA ALA A 135 10.65 3.95 -3.99
C ALA A 135 10.84 3.21 -5.33
N ALA A 136 10.52 3.87 -6.45
CA ALA A 136 10.78 3.35 -7.79
C ALA A 136 12.28 3.09 -8.02
N GLY A 137 13.12 4.07 -7.69
CA GLY A 137 14.58 3.95 -7.78
C GLY A 137 15.11 2.78 -6.94
N ALA A 138 14.62 2.62 -5.71
CA ALA A 138 15.01 1.51 -4.85
C ALA A 138 14.56 0.13 -5.40
N CYS A 139 13.35 0.04 -5.97
CA CYS A 139 12.89 -1.17 -6.66
C CYS A 139 13.77 -1.53 -7.85
N LEU A 140 14.11 -0.55 -8.71
CA LEU A 140 15.03 -0.77 -9.85
C LEU A 140 16.44 -1.16 -9.38
N ALA A 141 16.92 -0.55 -8.29
CA ALA A 141 18.22 -0.86 -7.70
C ALA A 141 18.25 -2.30 -7.16
N LEU A 142 17.15 -2.81 -6.58
CA LEU A 142 17.04 -4.21 -6.20
C LEU A 142 16.91 -5.12 -7.42
N ALA A 143 16.16 -4.73 -8.44
CA ALA A 143 16.01 -5.50 -9.68
C ALA A 143 17.36 -5.71 -10.38
N GLY A 144 18.24 -4.71 -10.38
CA GLY A 144 19.62 -4.81 -10.89
C GLY A 144 20.51 -5.79 -10.10
N ARG A 145 20.18 -6.04 -8.82
CA ARG A 145 20.89 -6.98 -7.94
C ARG A 145 20.27 -8.38 -7.95
N ALA A 146 19.04 -8.54 -8.41
CA ALA A 146 18.29 -9.80 -8.47
C ALA A 146 18.69 -10.71 -9.65
N ARG A 147 19.98 -10.99 -9.81
CA ARG A 147 20.50 -11.86 -10.88
C ARG A 147 19.91 -13.27 -10.78
N GLY A 148 19.51 -13.86 -11.91
CA GLY A 148 18.90 -15.18 -11.96
C GLY A 148 17.46 -15.27 -11.41
N ARG A 149 16.85 -14.15 -10.97
CA ARG A 149 15.48 -14.11 -10.42
C ARG A 149 14.55 -13.28 -11.30
N ALA A 150 14.15 -13.84 -12.45
CA ALA A 150 13.35 -13.14 -13.44
C ALA A 150 11.98 -12.66 -12.89
N ARG A 151 11.34 -13.46 -12.02
CA ARG A 151 10.05 -13.12 -11.43
C ARG A 151 10.16 -11.97 -10.44
N LEU A 152 11.15 -12.01 -9.54
CA LEU A 152 11.45 -10.88 -8.68
C LEU A 152 11.68 -9.59 -9.48
N ARG A 153 12.48 -9.66 -10.56
CA ARG A 153 12.75 -8.51 -11.43
C ARG A 153 11.48 -7.97 -12.09
N LEU A 154 10.57 -8.85 -12.52
CA LEU A 154 9.29 -8.45 -13.10
C LEU A 154 8.41 -7.72 -12.07
N TRP A 155 8.30 -8.27 -10.86
CA TRP A 155 7.55 -7.61 -9.78
C TRP A 155 8.13 -6.24 -9.42
N LEU A 156 9.46 -6.14 -9.31
CA LEU A 156 10.12 -4.88 -8.98
C LEU A 156 10.01 -3.84 -10.10
N ALA A 157 10.04 -4.27 -11.37
CA ALA A 157 9.80 -3.39 -12.50
C ALA A 157 8.34 -2.91 -12.52
N GLY A 158 7.38 -3.80 -12.25
CA GLY A 158 5.97 -3.44 -12.12
C GLY A 158 5.72 -2.46 -10.98
N LEU A 159 6.30 -2.69 -9.81
CA LEU A 159 6.22 -1.75 -8.67
C LEU A 159 6.90 -0.41 -8.98
N ALA A 160 8.05 -0.42 -9.66
CA ALA A 160 8.71 0.81 -10.06
C ALA A 160 7.86 1.62 -11.05
N ALA A 161 7.25 0.96 -12.04
CA ALA A 161 6.33 1.60 -12.97
C ALA A 161 5.10 2.17 -12.25
N LEU A 162 4.53 1.41 -11.31
CA LEU A 162 3.42 1.87 -10.47
C LEU A 162 3.82 3.11 -9.66
N PHE A 163 4.97 3.12 -9.00
CA PHE A 163 5.41 4.27 -8.21
C PHE A 163 5.77 5.48 -9.07
N VAL A 164 6.34 5.30 -10.27
CA VAL A 164 6.53 6.41 -11.22
C VAL A 164 5.20 6.97 -11.67
N PHE A 165 4.22 6.11 -11.94
CA PHE A 165 2.88 6.53 -12.32
C PHE A 165 2.22 7.34 -11.19
N VAL A 166 2.15 6.80 -9.97
CA VAL A 166 1.53 7.49 -8.83
C VAL A 166 2.28 8.79 -8.51
N GLY A 167 3.62 8.77 -8.41
CA GLY A 167 4.40 9.98 -8.17
C GLY A 167 4.33 11.00 -9.31
N GLY A 168 4.02 10.58 -10.54
CA GLY A 168 3.74 11.46 -11.67
C GLY A 168 2.37 12.10 -11.54
N GLU A 169 1.34 11.31 -11.24
CA GLU A 169 -0.02 11.81 -10.97
C GLU A 169 -0.02 12.87 -9.85
N GLU A 170 0.76 12.65 -8.80
CA GLU A 170 0.91 13.58 -7.67
C GLU A 170 1.48 14.95 -8.03
N ILE A 171 2.15 15.14 -9.17
CA ILE A 171 2.67 16.47 -9.58
C ILE A 171 2.23 16.85 -10.99
N SER A 172 1.08 16.33 -11.42
CA SER A 172 0.59 16.59 -12.78
C SER A 172 1.60 16.26 -13.88
N TRP A 173 2.37 15.20 -13.71
CA TRP A 173 3.45 14.78 -14.60
C TRP A 173 4.49 15.87 -14.90
N GLY A 174 4.65 16.82 -13.97
CA GLY A 174 5.51 17.98 -14.17
C GLY A 174 4.96 18.97 -15.20
N GLN A 175 3.65 18.99 -15.45
CA GLN A 175 2.97 19.94 -16.35
C GLN A 175 3.47 21.38 -16.14
N ARG A 176 3.56 21.81 -14.88
CA ARG A 176 4.02 23.15 -14.49
C ARG A 176 5.53 23.35 -14.74
N LEU A 177 6.34 22.32 -14.51
CA LEU A 177 7.80 22.34 -14.71
C LEU A 177 8.19 22.33 -16.19
N LEU A 178 7.41 21.60 -17.00
CA LEU A 178 7.66 21.38 -18.43
C LEU A 178 6.86 22.32 -19.33
N GLY A 179 5.90 23.08 -18.77
CA GLY A 179 5.16 24.15 -19.44
C GLY A 179 4.19 23.67 -20.52
N PHE A 180 3.66 22.45 -20.40
CA PHE A 180 2.63 21.96 -21.32
C PHE A 180 1.21 22.16 -20.74
N GLY A 181 0.21 22.28 -21.62
CA GLY A 181 -1.19 22.48 -21.22
C GLY A 181 -1.95 21.16 -21.08
N THR A 182 -3.09 21.22 -20.39
CA THR A 182 -4.03 20.10 -20.31
C THR A 182 -4.85 20.04 -21.61
N PRO A 183 -4.93 18.88 -22.28
CA PRO A 183 -5.76 18.72 -23.47
C PRO A 183 -7.23 19.05 -23.20
N ASP A 184 -7.93 19.66 -24.16
CA ASP A 184 -9.32 20.14 -24.00
C ASP A 184 -10.29 19.04 -23.51
N ASP A 185 -10.15 17.82 -24.03
CA ASP A 185 -10.96 16.66 -23.62
C ASP A 185 -10.75 16.28 -22.14
N LEU A 186 -9.52 16.43 -21.62
CA LEU A 186 -9.20 16.16 -20.21
C LEU A 186 -9.59 17.35 -19.33
N ALA A 187 -9.36 18.58 -19.79
CA ALA A 187 -9.76 19.80 -19.08
C ALA A 187 -11.29 19.88 -18.89
N ALA A 188 -12.07 19.28 -19.78
CA ALA A 188 -13.53 19.22 -19.66
C ALA A 188 -14.02 18.36 -18.47
N VAL A 189 -13.20 17.43 -17.98
CA VAL A 189 -13.57 16.49 -16.91
C VAL A 189 -12.65 16.57 -15.69
N ASN A 190 -11.48 17.18 -15.81
CA ASN A 190 -10.53 17.41 -14.73
C ASN A 190 -10.89 18.71 -14.00
N VAL A 191 -11.19 18.63 -12.70
CA VAL A 191 -11.73 19.77 -11.94
C VAL A 191 -10.70 20.85 -11.64
N GLN A 192 -9.41 20.54 -11.78
CA GLN A 192 -8.30 21.47 -11.61
C GLN A 192 -7.66 21.88 -12.95
N GLY A 193 -8.16 21.34 -14.07
CA GLY A 193 -7.63 21.63 -15.39
C GLY A 193 -6.19 21.13 -15.56
N GLU A 194 -5.84 20.00 -14.94
CA GLU A 194 -4.49 19.44 -14.90
C GLU A 194 -4.34 18.19 -15.79
N PHE A 195 -3.11 17.88 -16.19
CA PHE A 195 -2.74 16.64 -16.86
C PHE A 195 -2.61 15.51 -15.84
N THR A 196 -3.70 15.22 -15.14
CA THR A 196 -3.82 14.13 -14.17
C THR A 196 -5.10 13.35 -14.43
N LEU A 197 -5.04 12.05 -14.18
CA LEU A 197 -6.22 11.22 -14.00
C LEU A 197 -6.74 11.31 -12.56
N HIS A 198 -5.88 11.69 -11.60
CA HIS A 198 -6.26 11.89 -10.20
C HIS A 198 -7.39 12.93 -10.07
N ASN A 199 -7.36 14.02 -10.85
CA ASN A 199 -8.27 15.15 -10.65
C ASN A 199 -9.54 15.09 -11.53
N VAL A 200 -9.85 13.93 -12.11
CA VAL A 200 -11.03 13.73 -12.96
C VAL A 200 -12.32 13.61 -12.11
N TYR A 201 -13.29 14.49 -12.37
CA TYR A 201 -14.59 14.61 -11.68
C TYR A 201 -14.55 14.97 -10.18
N SER A 202 -13.45 15.56 -9.66
CA SER A 202 -13.23 15.74 -8.21
C SER A 202 -13.31 14.43 -7.42
N ASN A 203 -13.39 13.32 -8.15
CA ASN A 203 -13.35 11.98 -7.63
C ASN A 203 -11.91 11.56 -7.86
N SER A 204 -11.18 11.42 -6.77
CA SER A 204 -9.99 10.61 -6.75
C SER A 204 -10.35 9.20 -7.22
N LEU A 205 -10.29 8.98 -8.53
CA LEU A 205 -10.37 7.67 -9.18
C LEU A 205 -9.36 6.69 -8.54
N PHE A 206 -8.40 7.22 -7.78
CA PHE A 206 -7.44 6.53 -6.95
C PHE A 206 -7.76 6.40 -5.45
N VAL A 207 -8.66 7.16 -4.80
CA VAL A 207 -8.83 7.00 -3.34
C VAL A 207 -9.36 5.62 -3.01
N TYR A 208 -10.44 5.13 -3.62
CA TYR A 208 -10.99 3.83 -3.19
C TYR A 208 -10.22 2.61 -3.71
N PRO A 209 -9.91 2.52 -5.03
CA PRO A 209 -9.10 1.43 -5.54
C PRO A 209 -7.65 1.52 -5.03
N GLY A 210 -7.08 2.73 -4.93
CA GLY A 210 -5.74 2.94 -4.40
C GLY A 210 -5.66 2.59 -2.92
N LEU A 211 -6.59 3.06 -2.08
CA LEU A 211 -6.63 2.67 -0.67
C LEU A 211 -6.80 1.16 -0.46
N ALA A 212 -7.59 0.49 -1.31
CA ALA A 212 -7.69 -0.97 -1.29
C ALA A 212 -6.36 -1.64 -1.64
N VAL A 213 -5.65 -1.13 -2.66
CA VAL A 213 -4.32 -1.63 -3.07
C VAL A 213 -3.27 -1.36 -2.00
N THR A 214 -3.23 -0.17 -1.41
CA THR A 214 -2.25 0.19 -0.37
C THR A 214 -2.52 -0.59 0.92
N ALA A 215 -3.79 -0.75 1.33
CA ALA A 215 -4.17 -1.65 2.41
C ALA A 215 -3.78 -3.10 2.10
N ALA A 216 -3.96 -3.57 0.87
CA ALA A 216 -3.54 -4.91 0.50
C ALA A 216 -2.02 -5.09 0.65
N LEU A 217 -1.21 -4.14 0.15
CA LEU A 217 0.25 -4.23 0.11
C LEU A 217 0.93 -3.95 1.47
N LEU A 218 0.41 -3.02 2.26
CA LEU A 218 1.03 -2.53 3.51
C LEU A 218 0.37 -3.08 4.77
N PHE A 219 -0.88 -3.58 4.70
CA PHE A 219 -1.60 -4.10 5.86
C PHE A 219 -1.93 -5.60 5.74
N VAL A 220 -2.72 -5.99 4.73
CA VAL A 220 -3.25 -7.35 4.60
C VAL A 220 -2.16 -8.36 4.28
N LEU A 221 -1.37 -8.13 3.23
CA LEU A 221 -0.32 -9.07 2.81
C LEU A 221 0.78 -9.24 3.86
N PRO A 222 1.28 -8.20 4.57
CA PRO A 222 2.24 -8.37 5.64
C PRO A 222 1.71 -9.23 6.81
N LEU A 223 0.46 -9.02 7.22
CA LEU A 223 -0.18 -9.87 8.24
C LEU A 223 -0.38 -11.30 7.74
N ALA A 224 -0.86 -11.45 6.51
CA ALA A 224 -1.12 -12.77 5.95
C ALA A 224 0.19 -13.55 5.68
N HIS A 225 1.27 -12.89 5.27
CA HIS A 225 2.61 -13.48 5.15
C HIS A 225 3.15 -13.91 6.52
N ARG A 226 2.86 -13.17 7.60
CA ARG A 226 3.27 -13.56 8.95
C ARG A 226 2.46 -14.74 9.51
N HIS A 227 1.16 -14.77 9.28
CA HIS A 227 0.23 -15.64 10.01
C HIS A 227 -0.36 -16.79 9.19
N ALA A 228 -0.26 -16.79 7.86
CA ALA A 228 -0.76 -17.85 6.98
C ALA A 228 0.40 -18.56 6.24
N PRO A 229 0.89 -19.71 6.76
CA PRO A 229 2.07 -20.39 6.20
C PRO A 229 1.96 -20.76 4.72
N ALA A 230 0.79 -21.20 4.26
CA ALA A 230 0.56 -21.55 2.86
C ALA A 230 0.67 -20.33 1.93
N LEU A 231 0.11 -19.19 2.33
CA LEU A 231 0.22 -17.95 1.57
C LEU A 231 1.65 -17.39 1.62
N ARG A 232 2.32 -17.45 2.78
CA ARG A 232 3.74 -17.10 2.90
C ARG A 232 4.58 -17.87 1.89
N ARG A 233 4.43 -19.20 1.85
CA ARG A 233 5.14 -20.08 0.92
C ARG A 233 4.81 -19.71 -0.53
N LEU A 234 3.54 -19.46 -0.86
CA LEU A 234 3.14 -19.03 -2.20
C LEU A 234 3.79 -17.70 -2.61
N LEU A 235 3.75 -16.68 -1.76
CA LEU A 235 4.33 -15.36 -2.04
C LEU A 235 5.86 -15.43 -2.18
N ASP A 236 6.54 -16.22 -1.35
CA ASP A 236 7.98 -16.45 -1.45
C ASP A 236 8.34 -17.25 -2.71
N ALA A 237 7.54 -18.27 -3.07
CA ALA A 237 7.67 -19.02 -4.31
C ALA A 237 7.40 -18.15 -5.54
N LEU A 238 6.50 -17.15 -5.48
CA LEU A 238 6.28 -16.15 -6.52
C LEU A 238 7.39 -15.10 -6.61
N GLU A 239 8.33 -15.12 -5.66
CA GLU A 239 9.33 -14.08 -5.43
C GLU A 239 8.72 -12.68 -5.28
N PHE A 240 7.51 -12.60 -4.70
CA PHE A 240 6.77 -11.35 -4.57
C PHE A 240 7.37 -10.48 -3.44
N PRO A 241 7.64 -9.18 -3.67
CA PRO A 241 8.03 -8.26 -2.60
C PRO A 241 6.89 -8.05 -1.60
N VAL A 242 7.12 -8.39 -0.33
CA VAL A 242 6.11 -8.24 0.74
C VAL A 242 6.71 -7.35 1.81
N ALA A 243 5.96 -6.33 2.25
CA ALA A 243 6.38 -5.49 3.36
C ALA A 243 6.45 -6.29 4.68
N PRO A 244 7.35 -5.95 5.60
CA PRO A 244 7.42 -6.62 6.89
C PRO A 244 6.16 -6.36 7.73
N VAL A 245 5.82 -7.25 8.66
CA VAL A 245 4.59 -7.14 9.49
C VAL A 245 4.46 -5.82 10.26
N ARG A 246 5.58 -5.13 10.55
CA ARG A 246 5.56 -3.79 11.16
C ARG A 246 4.89 -2.73 10.27
N SER A 247 4.89 -2.94 8.94
CA SER A 247 4.16 -2.12 7.97
C SER A 247 2.68 -2.04 8.32
N ALA A 248 2.06 -3.16 8.71
CA ALA A 248 0.65 -3.18 9.07
C ALA A 248 0.34 -2.31 10.31
N ALA A 249 1.25 -2.29 11.28
CA ALA A 249 1.10 -1.42 12.45
C ALA A 249 1.25 0.06 12.09
N LEU A 250 2.23 0.40 11.24
CA LEU A 250 2.44 1.78 10.78
C LEU A 250 1.32 2.26 9.85
N TYR A 251 0.79 1.39 9.01
CA TYR A 251 -0.36 1.67 8.15
C TYR A 251 -1.62 1.91 8.99
N ALA A 252 -1.89 1.07 10.00
CA ALA A 252 -3.01 1.29 10.92
C ALA A 252 -2.85 2.60 11.71
N PHE A 253 -1.62 2.94 12.09
CA PHE A 253 -1.31 4.23 12.70
C PHE A 253 -1.59 5.40 11.74
N ALA A 254 -1.14 5.32 10.48
CA ALA A 254 -1.41 6.34 9.46
C ALA A 254 -2.92 6.50 9.21
N ALA A 255 -3.68 5.41 9.15
CA ALA A 255 -5.14 5.45 9.05
C ALA A 255 -5.81 6.07 10.30
N GLY A 256 -5.19 5.91 11.48
CA GLY A 256 -5.62 6.60 12.71
C GLY A 256 -5.35 8.11 12.65
N CYS A 257 -4.18 8.52 12.17
CA CYS A 257 -3.84 9.93 11.92
C CYS A 257 -4.82 10.56 10.93
N TYR A 258 -5.11 9.87 9.83
CA TYR A 258 -6.14 10.23 8.86
C TYR A 258 -7.49 10.48 9.53
N ALA A 259 -8.02 9.48 10.25
CA ALA A 259 -9.34 9.58 10.88
C ALA A 259 -9.43 10.71 11.91
N VAL A 260 -8.39 10.91 12.73
CA VAL A 260 -8.35 11.99 13.72
C VAL A 260 -8.27 13.35 13.05
N THR A 261 -7.48 13.47 11.98
CA THR A 261 -7.35 14.71 11.19
C THR A 261 -8.68 15.07 10.53
N GLY A 262 -9.34 14.11 9.87
CA GLY A 262 -10.66 14.33 9.29
C GLY A 262 -11.69 14.79 10.33
N LEU A 263 -11.72 14.15 11.51
CA LEU A 263 -12.57 14.60 12.62
C LEU A 263 -12.25 16.03 13.09
N ALA A 264 -10.98 16.40 13.15
CA ALA A 264 -10.55 17.74 13.56
C ALA A 264 -10.91 18.82 12.54
N LEU A 265 -10.85 18.48 11.25
CA LEU A 265 -11.16 19.39 10.13
C LEU A 265 -12.65 19.43 9.78
N GLY A 266 -13.48 18.60 10.40
CA GLY A 266 -14.91 18.52 10.10
C GLY A 266 -15.24 17.69 8.85
N THR A 267 -14.31 16.85 8.39
CA THR A 267 -14.47 15.85 7.33
C THR A 267 -14.45 14.44 7.92
N PRO A 268 -15.45 14.01 8.71
CA PRO A 268 -15.48 12.65 9.24
C PRO A 268 -15.69 11.66 8.09
N THR A 269 -14.61 11.10 7.59
CA THR A 269 -14.55 10.07 6.55
C THR A 269 -14.13 8.75 7.18
N PRO A 270 -15.05 7.95 7.72
CA PRO A 270 -14.73 6.55 7.95
C PRO A 270 -14.77 5.89 6.57
N LEU A 271 -13.60 5.53 6.04
CA LEU A 271 -13.34 4.50 5.01
C LEU A 271 -14.58 3.74 4.46
N PRO A 272 -14.72 3.43 3.16
CA PRO A 272 -13.98 3.86 1.97
C PRO A 272 -14.93 4.56 0.98
N ILE A 273 -15.93 5.28 1.46
CA ILE A 273 -16.81 6.12 0.65
C ILE A 273 -16.82 7.43 1.41
N ASN A 274 -16.65 8.55 0.73
CA ASN A 274 -16.85 9.84 1.37
C ASN A 274 -18.36 10.07 1.43
N TRP A 275 -18.90 10.14 2.65
CA TRP A 275 -20.33 10.33 2.86
C TRP A 275 -20.68 11.81 3.07
N SER A 276 -19.69 12.69 3.25
CA SER A 276 -19.89 14.13 3.47
C SER A 276 -19.77 14.93 2.17
N ASP A 277 -20.53 16.00 2.05
CA ASP A 277 -20.41 17.00 0.97
C ASP A 277 -19.41 18.12 1.32
N HIS A 278 -18.59 17.94 2.37
CA HIS A 278 -17.63 18.93 2.83
C HIS A 278 -16.28 18.77 2.13
N LEU A 279 -16.03 19.67 1.18
CA LEU A 279 -14.71 19.94 0.59
C LEU A 279 -14.03 21.09 1.36
N PRO A 280 -12.68 21.11 1.51
CA PRO A 280 -11.67 20.25 0.86
C PRO A 280 -11.15 19.07 1.71
N HIS A 281 -10.55 18.06 1.06
CA HIS A 281 -10.09 16.79 1.65
C HIS A 281 -8.59 16.73 1.97
N TYR A 282 -8.08 17.67 2.77
CA TYR A 282 -6.65 17.68 3.15
C TYR A 282 -6.22 16.51 4.06
N ASP A 283 -7.19 15.77 4.61
CA ASP A 283 -6.94 14.53 5.34
C ASP A 283 -6.47 13.40 4.42
N ASP A 284 -6.99 13.31 3.18
CA ASP A 284 -6.58 12.30 2.21
C ASP A 284 -5.08 12.49 1.83
N GLU A 285 -4.67 13.74 1.60
CA GLU A 285 -3.27 14.11 1.29
C GLU A 285 -2.28 13.69 2.39
N LEU A 286 -2.66 13.84 3.66
CA LEU A 286 -1.85 13.36 4.79
C LEU A 286 -1.67 11.83 4.73
N LEU A 287 -2.74 11.10 4.43
CA LEU A 287 -2.69 9.65 4.32
C LEU A 287 -1.81 9.22 3.14
N GLU A 288 -1.95 9.86 1.98
CA GLU A 288 -1.15 9.61 0.78
C GLU A 288 0.33 9.85 1.03
N PHE A 289 0.69 10.96 1.67
CA PHE A 289 2.07 11.25 2.08
C PHE A 289 2.65 10.18 3.00
N LEU A 290 1.90 9.75 4.02
CA LEU A 290 2.36 8.70 4.95
C LEU A 290 2.49 7.34 4.24
N ILE A 291 1.60 7.02 3.30
CA ILE A 291 1.67 5.82 2.46
C ILE A 291 2.91 5.86 1.55
N ALA A 292 3.18 6.98 0.89
CA ALA A 292 4.36 7.19 0.05
C ALA A 292 5.63 6.96 0.86
N ALA A 293 5.68 7.50 2.08
CA ALA A 293 6.80 7.30 3.00
C ALA A 293 6.99 5.83 3.39
N LEU A 294 5.91 5.09 3.67
CA LEU A 294 5.98 3.67 3.97
C LEU A 294 6.50 2.84 2.79
N PHE A 295 6.00 3.10 1.58
CA PHE A 295 6.51 2.44 0.37
C PHE A 295 7.99 2.74 0.15
N PHE A 296 8.41 3.98 0.31
CA PHE A 296 9.82 4.36 0.24
C PHE A 296 10.66 3.58 1.25
N VAL A 297 10.27 3.54 2.53
CA VAL A 297 11.00 2.81 3.58
C VAL A 297 11.14 1.33 3.24
N HIS A 298 10.06 0.70 2.76
CA HIS A 298 10.08 -0.72 2.41
C HIS A 298 10.90 -1.00 1.15
N ALA A 299 10.75 -0.19 0.10
CA ALA A 299 11.52 -0.31 -1.11
C ALA A 299 13.03 -0.08 -0.86
N ALA A 300 13.40 0.96 -0.11
CA ALA A 300 14.78 1.28 0.27
C ALA A 300 15.38 0.23 1.23
N SER A 301 14.55 -0.46 2.02
CA SER A 301 14.95 -1.63 2.80
C SER A 301 14.94 -2.93 1.99
N PHE A 302 14.76 -2.84 0.67
CA PHE A 302 14.66 -3.94 -0.29
C PHE A 302 13.60 -4.97 0.08
N TRP A 303 12.50 -4.56 0.71
CA TRP A 303 11.43 -5.45 1.18
C TRP A 303 11.97 -6.59 2.08
N ARG A 304 13.12 -6.33 2.71
CA ARG A 304 13.97 -7.28 3.42
C ARG A 304 14.48 -8.47 2.58
N ILE A 305 14.34 -8.44 1.27
CA ILE A 305 14.88 -9.46 0.36
C ILE A 305 16.40 -9.33 0.33
N GLU A 306 17.07 -10.47 0.50
CA GLU A 306 18.53 -10.55 0.34
C GLU A 306 18.85 -10.85 -1.13
N PRO A 307 19.53 -9.95 -1.85
CA PRO A 307 19.99 -10.26 -3.20
C PRO A 307 20.96 -11.45 -3.14
N PRO A 308 21.02 -12.28 -4.20
CA PRO A 308 21.97 -13.38 -4.27
C PRO A 308 23.37 -12.88 -3.95
N ALA A 309 24.11 -13.59 -3.10
CA ALA A 309 25.51 -13.27 -2.84
C ALA A 309 26.20 -13.11 -4.21
N ALA A 310 26.90 -11.98 -4.40
CA ALA A 310 27.78 -11.86 -5.55
C ALA A 310 28.71 -13.07 -5.46
N SER A 311 28.60 -13.99 -6.41
CA SER A 311 29.45 -15.17 -6.50
C SER A 311 30.86 -14.73 -6.16
N ALA A 312 31.45 -15.32 -5.11
CA ALA A 312 32.88 -15.19 -4.87
C ALA A 312 33.58 -15.34 -6.23
N ARG A 313 34.49 -14.40 -6.54
CA ARG A 313 35.30 -14.48 -7.76
C ARG A 313 35.75 -15.94 -7.91
N PRO A 314 35.63 -16.57 -9.09
CA PRO A 314 36.14 -17.92 -9.25
C PRO A 314 37.58 -17.91 -8.77
N GLU A 315 37.87 -18.70 -7.73
CA GLU A 315 39.23 -18.88 -7.24
C GLU A 315 40.10 -19.18 -8.46
N SER A 316 41.11 -18.34 -8.65
CA SER A 316 42.09 -18.49 -9.71
C SER A 316 42.56 -19.94 -9.72
N ALA A 317 42.32 -20.63 -10.85
CA ALA A 317 42.79 -21.99 -11.06
C ALA A 317 44.27 -22.10 -10.66
N PRO A 318 44.69 -23.17 -9.97
CA PRO A 318 46.07 -23.31 -9.53
C PRO A 318 47.00 -23.24 -10.75
N GLN A 319 47.92 -22.28 -10.72
CA GLN A 319 49.00 -22.17 -11.70
C GLN A 319 49.74 -23.51 -11.72
N ARG A 320 49.63 -24.24 -12.84
CA ARG A 320 50.49 -25.40 -13.10
C ARG A 320 51.92 -24.87 -13.18
N MET A 321 52.76 -25.20 -12.20
CA MET A 321 54.19 -24.99 -12.33
C MET A 321 54.71 -25.83 -13.51
N PRO A 322 55.59 -25.27 -14.37
CA PRO A 322 56.26 -26.05 -15.40
C PRO A 322 57.22 -27.04 -14.72
N ALA A 323 57.06 -28.33 -15.03
CA ALA A 323 58.03 -29.35 -14.69
C ALA A 323 59.37 -28.99 -15.35
N ARG A 324 60.43 -28.97 -14.54
CA ARG A 324 61.83 -29.01 -14.98
C ARG A 324 62.33 -30.44 -14.92
#